data_AF-A0A842QX38-F1
#
_entry.id   AF-A0A842QX38-F1
#
_cell.length_a   1.000
_cell.length_b   1.000
_cell.length_c   1.000
_cell.angle_alpha   90.00
_cell.angle_beta   90.00
_cell.angle_gamma   90.00
#
_symmetry.space_group_name_H-M   'P 1'
#
loop_
_entity.id
_entity.type
_entity.pdbx_description
1 polymer ?
#
loop_
_entity_poly.entity_id
_entity_poly.type
_entity_poly.pdbx_seq_one_letter_code
_entity_poly.pdbx_strand_id
1 'polypeptide(L)'
;MNWRVHDLSISSYINPMKYWLSSTEGHFLEYCTPELYEQLVPLMTRTEEPITGVYDYDINGTLSGNWFHENIESEEPMGDWDKHLSFCYDMYDSKKALISIGGMLDVPIGVYLLEEETPKFSQVKPDSGAIYYWAEGDPESDEHSHMPRITVLVELLDYETLRIEAFSGWINEPSFSENAHIYTR
;
A
#
# COMPACT_ATOMS: atom_id res chain seq x y z
N MET A 1 9.16 -22.39 7.83
CA MET A 1 9.16 -22.88 6.44
C MET A 1 7.95 -22.24 5.79
N ASN A 2 8.16 -21.23 4.95
CA ASN A 2 7.07 -20.50 4.32
C ASN A 2 6.75 -21.22 3.00
N TRP A 3 5.52 -21.66 2.87
CA TRP A 3 4.98 -22.33 1.69
C TRP A 3 4.21 -21.26 0.92
N ARG A 4 4.59 -21.05 -0.34
CA ARG A 4 4.03 -20.04 -1.23
C ARG A 4 3.57 -20.73 -2.51
N VAL A 5 2.50 -20.23 -3.11
CA VAL A 5 2.07 -20.65 -4.46
C VAL A 5 2.50 -19.56 -5.42
N HIS A 6 3.27 -19.94 -6.43
CA HIS A 6 3.61 -19.06 -7.54
C HIS A 6 2.84 -19.54 -8.78
N ASP A 7 1.92 -18.71 -9.27
CA ASP A 7 1.21 -18.94 -10.51
C ASP A 7 1.66 -17.94 -11.57
N LEU A 8 2.46 -18.44 -12.50
CA LEU A 8 3.05 -17.66 -13.60
C LEU A 8 2.00 -17.22 -14.63
N SER A 9 0.74 -17.66 -14.51
CA SER A 9 -0.36 -17.17 -15.32
C SER A 9 -1.00 -15.89 -14.76
N ILE A 10 -0.73 -15.53 -13.50
CA ILE A 10 -1.17 -14.26 -12.92
C ILE A 10 -0.43 -13.12 -13.63
N SER A 11 -1.20 -12.21 -14.25
CA SER A 11 -0.68 -10.96 -14.78
C SER A 11 -1.17 -9.81 -13.89
N SER A 12 -0.33 -9.39 -12.94
CA SER A 12 -0.56 -8.16 -12.18
C SER A 12 0.26 -7.00 -12.74
N TYR A 13 -0.09 -5.76 -12.36
CA TYR A 13 0.68 -4.58 -12.75
C TYR A 13 2.01 -4.45 -11.98
N ILE A 14 2.19 -5.20 -10.89
CA ILE A 14 3.45 -5.30 -10.12
C ILE A 14 4.68 -5.22 -11.03
N ASN A 15 5.55 -4.22 -10.80
CA ASN A 15 6.83 -4.10 -11.50
C ASN A 15 7.73 -5.30 -11.18
N PRO A 16 7.96 -6.24 -12.13
CA PRO A 16 8.68 -7.47 -11.82
C PRO A 16 10.14 -7.23 -11.43
N MET A 17 10.73 -6.12 -11.87
CA MET A 17 12.10 -5.74 -11.49
C MET A 17 12.22 -5.40 -10.01
N LYS A 18 11.14 -4.92 -9.38
CA LYS A 18 11.11 -4.59 -7.95
C LYS A 18 10.67 -5.77 -7.09
N TYR A 19 9.82 -6.66 -7.60
CA TYR A 19 9.16 -7.71 -6.81
C TYR A 19 9.58 -9.16 -7.12
N TRP A 20 10.37 -9.40 -8.17
CA TRP A 20 10.82 -10.72 -8.58
C TRP A 20 9.66 -11.75 -8.62
N LEU A 21 9.80 -12.92 -7.98
CA LEU A 21 8.77 -13.98 -7.94
C LEU A 21 7.55 -13.63 -7.09
N SER A 22 7.61 -12.59 -6.25
CA SER A 22 6.43 -12.14 -5.49
C SER A 22 5.39 -11.48 -6.39
N SER A 23 5.76 -11.08 -7.61
CA SER A 23 4.82 -10.60 -8.63
C SER A 23 3.85 -11.68 -9.15
N THR A 24 4.08 -12.96 -8.81
CA THR A 24 3.28 -14.10 -9.27
C THR A 24 2.68 -14.90 -8.11
N GLU A 25 2.59 -14.32 -6.90
CA GLU A 25 1.99 -15.00 -5.76
C GLU A 25 0.47 -15.12 -5.90
N GLY A 26 -0.08 -16.27 -5.52
CA GLY A 26 -1.52 -16.56 -5.56
C GLY A 26 -2.01 -17.26 -4.30
N HIS A 27 -3.33 -17.22 -4.04
CA HIS A 27 -3.89 -17.88 -2.86
C HIS A 27 -3.91 -19.37 -3.11
N PHE A 28 -3.42 -20.16 -2.15
CA PHE A 28 -3.48 -21.61 -2.29
C PHE A 28 -4.92 -22.16 -2.39
N LEU A 29 -5.91 -21.40 -1.89
CA LEU A 29 -7.33 -21.77 -1.96
C LEU A 29 -7.81 -21.90 -3.40
N GLU A 30 -7.29 -21.10 -4.33
CA GLU A 30 -7.68 -21.14 -5.75
C GLU A 30 -7.27 -22.45 -6.44
N TYR A 31 -6.33 -23.20 -5.85
CA TYR A 31 -5.84 -24.48 -6.37
C TYR A 31 -6.35 -25.68 -5.57
N CYS A 32 -7.21 -25.45 -4.58
CA CYS A 32 -7.83 -26.52 -3.80
C CYS A 32 -8.94 -27.19 -4.62
N THR A 33 -9.22 -28.47 -4.34
CA THR A 33 -10.43 -29.10 -4.90
C THR A 33 -11.68 -28.40 -4.35
N PRO A 34 -12.83 -28.43 -5.04
CA PRO A 34 -14.06 -27.80 -4.54
C PRO A 34 -14.43 -28.23 -3.12
N GLU A 35 -14.26 -29.52 -2.79
CA GLU A 35 -14.58 -30.05 -1.48
C GLU A 35 -13.66 -29.50 -0.38
N LEU A 36 -12.38 -29.27 -0.71
CA LEU A 36 -11.43 -28.68 0.23
C LEU A 36 -11.65 -27.16 0.35
N TYR A 37 -11.97 -26.48 -0.75
CA TYR A 37 -12.31 -25.06 -0.76
C TYR A 37 -13.51 -24.79 0.16
N GLU A 38 -14.60 -25.54 0.02
CA GLU A 38 -15.80 -25.41 0.87
C GLU A 38 -15.52 -25.64 2.37
N GLN A 39 -14.54 -26.48 2.70
CA GLN A 39 -14.13 -26.72 4.10
C GLN A 39 -13.27 -25.59 4.67
N LEU A 40 -12.50 -24.90 3.83
CA LEU A 40 -11.52 -23.90 4.26
C LEU A 40 -12.05 -22.46 4.24
N VAL A 41 -12.92 -22.12 3.28
CA VAL A 41 -13.53 -20.78 3.19
C VAL A 41 -14.16 -20.30 4.50
N PRO A 42 -14.91 -21.13 5.26
CA PRO A 42 -15.50 -20.70 6.53
C PRO A 42 -14.47 -20.36 7.62
N LEU A 43 -13.20 -20.73 7.44
CA LEU A 43 -12.10 -20.41 8.36
C LEU A 43 -11.42 -19.07 8.03
N MET A 44 -11.76 -18.47 6.89
CA MET A 44 -11.17 -17.20 6.47
C MET A 44 -11.70 -16.06 7.34
N THR A 45 -10.79 -15.19 7.79
CA THR A 45 -11.14 -14.00 8.56
C THR A 45 -11.80 -12.94 7.69
N ARG A 46 -11.33 -12.80 6.44
CA ARG A 46 -11.90 -11.89 5.45
C ARG A 46 -13.26 -12.42 5.00
N THR A 47 -14.27 -11.55 5.00
CA THR A 47 -15.64 -11.88 4.60
C THR A 47 -16.10 -11.18 3.32
N GLU A 48 -15.32 -10.22 2.82
CA GLU A 48 -15.62 -9.48 1.59
C GLU A 48 -14.95 -10.14 0.38
N GLU A 49 -15.65 -10.21 -0.75
CA GLU A 49 -15.09 -10.75 -1.99
C GLU A 49 -14.01 -9.80 -2.59
N PRO A 50 -12.92 -10.34 -3.16
CA PRO A 50 -12.53 -11.75 -3.12
C PRO A 50 -12.17 -12.19 -1.70
N ILE A 51 -12.70 -13.33 -1.23
CA ILE A 51 -12.43 -13.87 0.13
C ILE A 51 -10.93 -14.11 0.36
N THR A 52 -10.19 -14.39 -0.71
CA THR A 52 -8.73 -14.58 -0.71
C THR A 52 -7.93 -13.27 -0.70
N GLY A 53 -8.61 -12.12 -0.80
CA GLY A 53 -7.99 -10.81 -0.94
C GLY A 53 -7.44 -10.56 -2.34
N VAL A 54 -6.73 -9.45 -2.48
CA VAL A 54 -5.98 -9.11 -3.70
C VAL A 54 -4.50 -8.98 -3.33
N TYR A 55 -3.62 -9.47 -4.21
CA TYR A 55 -2.17 -9.47 -4.00
C TYR A 55 -1.53 -8.11 -4.24
N ASP A 56 -2.19 -7.31 -5.06
CA ASP A 56 -1.67 -6.08 -5.60
C ASP A 56 -2.76 -5.01 -5.60
N TYR A 57 -2.40 -3.84 -5.10
CA TYR A 57 -3.23 -2.65 -5.16
C TYR A 57 -2.70 -1.65 -6.19
N ASP A 58 -1.62 -1.97 -6.90
CA ASP A 58 -1.09 -1.15 -7.98
C ASP A 58 -2.13 -0.98 -9.09
N ILE A 59 -2.50 0.27 -9.34
CA ILE A 59 -3.33 0.66 -10.48
C ILE A 59 -2.55 1.67 -11.31
N ASN A 60 -2.20 1.26 -12.53
CA ASN A 60 -1.39 2.07 -13.45
C ASN A 60 -1.93 3.50 -13.59
N GLY A 61 -1.01 4.48 -13.47
CA GLY A 61 -1.32 5.89 -13.61
C GLY A 61 -2.07 6.51 -12.43
N THR A 62 -2.23 5.79 -11.31
CA THR A 62 -2.89 6.30 -10.10
C THR A 62 -2.02 6.23 -8.85
N LEU A 63 -2.44 6.82 -7.73
CA LEU A 63 -1.68 6.75 -6.46
C LEU A 63 -1.71 5.35 -5.83
N SER A 64 -2.71 4.54 -6.15
CA SER A 64 -2.93 3.22 -5.57
C SER A 64 -1.73 2.29 -5.77
N GLY A 65 -1.35 1.60 -4.69
CA GLY A 65 -0.32 0.56 -4.68
C GLY A 65 0.98 0.97 -4.01
N ASN A 66 2.07 0.36 -4.43
CA ASN A 66 3.37 0.46 -3.80
C ASN A 66 4.28 1.45 -4.51
N TRP A 67 5.13 2.09 -3.72
CA TRP A 67 6.02 3.15 -4.12
C TRP A 67 7.37 2.97 -3.44
N PHE A 68 8.43 3.29 -4.18
CA PHE A 68 9.79 3.10 -3.72
C PHE A 68 10.58 4.40 -3.82
N HIS A 69 11.25 4.78 -2.74
CA HIS A 69 12.06 6.00 -2.74
C HIS A 69 13.05 5.99 -3.91
N GLU A 70 13.28 7.12 -4.58
CA GLU A 70 14.13 7.19 -5.79
C GLU A 70 15.56 6.67 -5.57
N ASN A 71 16.04 6.75 -4.33
CA ASN A 71 17.36 6.28 -3.88
C ASN A 71 17.38 4.80 -3.45
N ILE A 72 16.37 4.00 -3.80
CA ILE A 72 16.36 2.58 -3.46
C ILE A 72 17.44 1.82 -4.23
N GLU A 73 18.14 0.92 -3.54
CA GLU A 73 19.17 0.11 -4.19
C GLU A 73 18.51 -0.87 -5.18
N SER A 74 18.93 -0.80 -6.44
CA SER A 74 18.33 -1.62 -7.52
C SER A 74 18.67 -3.11 -7.41
N GLU A 75 19.73 -3.47 -6.67
CA GLU A 75 20.20 -4.86 -6.54
C GLU A 75 19.36 -5.64 -5.51
N GLU A 76 18.93 -5.00 -4.42
CA GLU A 76 18.11 -5.63 -3.37
C GLU A 76 16.96 -4.72 -2.90
N PRO A 77 16.04 -4.30 -3.79
CA PRO A 77 14.98 -3.36 -3.44
C PRO A 77 14.06 -3.90 -2.33
N MET A 78 13.89 -5.22 -2.23
CA MET A 78 13.06 -5.85 -1.20
C MET A 78 13.72 -5.90 0.20
N GLY A 79 15.01 -5.60 0.32
CA GLY A 79 15.73 -5.56 1.60
C GLY A 79 15.72 -4.17 2.26
N ASP A 80 15.36 -3.14 1.52
CA ASP A 80 15.52 -1.73 1.89
C ASP A 80 14.20 -1.13 2.40
N TRP A 81 13.66 -1.72 3.46
CA TRP A 81 12.28 -1.47 3.92
C TRP A 81 12.00 -0.02 4.27
N ASP A 82 13.00 0.72 4.75
CA ASP A 82 12.88 2.14 5.08
C ASP A 82 12.44 2.98 3.86
N LYS A 83 12.74 2.50 2.65
CA LYS A 83 12.45 3.17 1.37
C LYS A 83 11.12 2.75 0.74
N HIS A 84 10.33 1.92 1.42
CA HIS A 84 9.03 1.46 0.93
C HIS A 84 7.91 2.38 1.42
N LEU A 85 6.88 2.49 0.60
CA LEU A 85 5.65 3.24 0.87
C LEU A 85 4.51 2.52 0.15
N SER A 86 3.33 2.47 0.75
CA SER A 86 2.15 1.94 0.06
C SER A 86 0.89 2.71 0.39
N PHE A 87 -0.01 2.78 -0.60
CA PHE A 87 -1.38 3.27 -0.51
C PHE A 87 -2.30 2.11 -0.88
N CYS A 88 -2.81 1.41 0.13
CA CYS A 88 -3.51 0.14 -0.05
C CYS A 88 -4.72 0.02 0.89
N TYR A 89 -5.30 -1.17 0.99
CA TYR A 89 -6.40 -1.46 1.88
C TYR A 89 -6.07 -2.64 2.79
N ASP A 90 -6.71 -2.68 3.96
CA ASP A 90 -6.51 -3.76 4.92
C ASP A 90 -6.83 -5.13 4.32
N MET A 91 -6.00 -6.12 4.68
CA MET A 91 -6.10 -7.46 4.13
C MET A 91 -7.39 -8.19 4.54
N TYR A 92 -7.95 -7.87 5.72
CA TYR A 92 -9.18 -8.48 6.23
C TYR A 92 -10.41 -7.63 5.93
N ASP A 93 -10.29 -6.31 5.94
CA ASP A 93 -11.37 -5.35 5.65
C ASP A 93 -10.98 -4.38 4.52
N SER A 94 -11.42 -4.66 3.29
CA SER A 94 -11.07 -3.80 2.14
C SER A 94 -11.66 -2.39 2.19
N LYS A 95 -12.50 -2.06 3.18
CA LYS A 95 -13.00 -0.68 3.35
C LYS A 95 -12.02 0.21 4.10
N LYS A 96 -11.07 -0.37 4.84
CA LYS A 96 -10.04 0.39 5.57
C LYS A 96 -8.91 0.75 4.62
N ALA A 97 -8.85 2.02 4.21
CA ALA A 97 -7.73 2.55 3.43
C ALA A 97 -6.53 2.83 4.35
N LEU A 98 -5.35 2.34 3.95
CA LEU A 98 -4.13 2.37 4.74
C LEU A 98 -2.98 3.04 3.98
N ILE A 99 -2.10 3.70 4.73
CA ILE A 99 -0.77 4.13 4.26
C ILE A 99 0.28 3.42 5.10
N SER A 100 1.14 2.63 4.45
CA SER A 100 2.31 2.03 5.11
C SER A 100 3.55 2.85 4.80
N ILE A 101 4.28 3.27 5.84
CA ILE A 101 5.46 4.12 5.74
C ILE A 101 6.67 3.36 6.28
N GLY A 102 7.68 3.17 5.43
CA GLY A 102 8.90 2.45 5.75
C GLY A 102 9.87 3.21 6.65
N GLY A 103 10.19 4.48 6.36
CA GLY A 103 11.16 5.22 7.19
C GLY A 103 11.77 6.50 6.60
N MET A 104 11.59 6.79 5.31
CA MET A 104 12.15 8.03 4.73
C MET A 104 11.40 9.31 5.12
N LEU A 105 10.14 9.23 5.53
CA LEU A 105 9.33 10.41 5.86
C LEU A 105 9.54 10.84 7.32
N ASP A 106 9.38 12.12 7.65
CA ASP A 106 9.57 12.69 9.00
C ASP A 106 8.38 12.39 9.96
N VAL A 107 7.97 11.13 9.99
CA VAL A 107 6.93 10.57 10.86
C VAL A 107 7.33 9.14 11.25
N PRO A 108 6.79 8.57 12.35
CA PRO A 108 7.12 7.21 12.74
C PRO A 108 6.84 6.17 11.65
N ILE A 109 7.69 5.14 11.60
CA ILE A 109 7.49 3.95 10.77
C ILE A 109 6.23 3.23 11.23
N GLY A 110 5.36 2.85 10.28
CA GLY A 110 4.16 2.10 10.63
C GLY A 110 3.09 2.09 9.56
N VAL A 111 1.93 1.55 9.94
CA VAL A 111 0.72 1.52 9.12
C VAL A 111 -0.29 2.48 9.73
N TYR A 112 -0.83 3.36 8.89
CA TYR A 112 -1.76 4.39 9.28
C TYR A 112 -3.10 4.18 8.57
N LEU A 113 -4.19 4.19 9.33
CA LEU A 113 -5.56 4.18 8.84
C LEU A 113 -5.99 5.60 8.48
N LEU A 114 -6.60 5.76 7.30
CA LEU A 114 -7.18 7.04 6.89
C LEU A 114 -8.45 7.36 7.68
N GLU A 115 -8.60 8.63 8.06
CA GLU A 115 -9.89 9.15 8.56
C GLU A 115 -10.92 9.17 7.42
N GLU A 116 -10.51 9.64 6.24
CA GLU A 116 -11.34 9.66 5.04
C GLU A 116 -10.49 9.49 3.77
N GLU A 117 -10.93 8.63 2.86
CA GLU A 117 -10.27 8.39 1.57
C GLU A 117 -10.90 9.26 0.45
N THR A 118 -10.73 10.57 0.55
CA THR A 118 -11.27 11.53 -0.43
C THR A 118 -10.16 12.40 -1.02
N PRO A 119 -9.82 12.26 -2.32
CA PRO A 119 -10.30 11.25 -3.27
C PRO A 119 -9.73 9.85 -3.01
N LYS A 120 -10.30 8.82 -3.63
CA LYS A 120 -9.75 7.46 -3.53
C LYS A 120 -8.36 7.37 -4.16
N PHE A 121 -7.47 6.52 -3.66
CA PHE A 121 -6.12 6.34 -4.22
C PHE A 121 -6.15 5.98 -5.71
N SER A 122 -7.13 5.18 -6.12
CA SER A 122 -7.39 4.78 -7.52
C SER A 122 -7.93 5.92 -8.41
N GLN A 123 -8.30 7.06 -7.84
CA GLN A 123 -8.81 8.23 -8.55
C GLN A 123 -7.78 9.35 -8.66
N VAL A 124 -6.75 9.33 -7.83
CA VAL A 124 -5.64 10.30 -7.87
C VAL A 124 -4.81 10.05 -9.10
N LYS A 125 -4.62 11.09 -9.90
CA LYS A 125 -3.85 11.10 -11.16
C LYS A 125 -2.99 12.37 -11.24
N PRO A 126 -2.06 12.49 -12.19
CA PRO A 126 -1.23 13.69 -12.30
C PRO A 126 -2.03 15.01 -12.44
N ASP A 127 -3.20 14.98 -13.07
CA ASP A 127 -4.09 16.13 -13.21
C ASP A 127 -4.88 16.48 -11.94
N SER A 128 -4.81 15.65 -10.89
CA SER A 128 -5.42 15.93 -9.58
C SER A 128 -4.68 17.03 -8.81
N GLY A 129 -3.41 17.27 -9.14
CA GLY A 129 -2.53 18.17 -8.38
C GLY A 129 -2.23 17.63 -6.98
N ALA A 130 -1.84 18.54 -6.09
CA ALA A 130 -1.51 18.20 -4.71
C ALA A 130 -2.77 17.94 -3.87
N ILE A 131 -2.78 16.81 -3.17
CA ILE A 131 -3.87 16.38 -2.28
C ILE A 131 -3.28 15.92 -0.95
N TYR A 132 -4.05 15.96 0.13
CA TYR A 132 -3.60 15.47 1.43
C TYR A 132 -4.60 14.52 2.07
N TYR A 133 -4.08 13.59 2.87
CA TYR A 133 -4.86 12.65 3.66
C TYR A 133 -4.53 12.82 5.13
N TRP A 134 -5.55 12.70 5.98
CA TRP A 134 -5.36 12.52 7.42
C TRP A 134 -5.37 11.05 7.75
N ALA A 135 -4.39 10.64 8.54
CA ALA A 135 -4.27 9.27 8.99
C ALA A 135 -3.81 9.19 10.45
N GLU A 136 -4.11 8.08 11.11
CA GLU A 136 -3.66 7.77 12.47
C GLU A 136 -3.54 6.24 12.66
N GLY A 137 -3.11 5.78 13.82
CA GLY A 137 -3.10 4.34 14.11
C GLY A 137 -4.50 3.74 14.08
N ASP A 138 -4.66 2.56 13.48
CA ASP A 138 -5.94 1.83 13.55
C ASP A 138 -6.22 1.46 15.02
N PRO A 139 -7.27 2.02 15.66
CA PRO A 139 -7.58 1.72 17.05
C PRO A 139 -7.96 0.25 17.29
N GLU A 140 -8.33 -0.48 16.25
CA GLU A 140 -8.64 -1.92 16.30
C GLU A 140 -7.39 -2.79 16.09
N SER A 141 -6.26 -2.20 15.72
CA SER A 141 -4.99 -2.91 15.55
C SER A 141 -4.19 -2.90 16.85
N ASP A 142 -3.92 -4.09 17.40
CA ASP A 142 -3.02 -4.24 18.54
C ASP A 142 -1.60 -3.73 18.24
N GLU A 143 -1.16 -3.86 16.99
CA GLU A 143 0.20 -3.47 16.57
C GLU A 143 0.32 -2.00 16.20
N HIS A 144 -0.72 -1.39 15.62
CA HIS A 144 -0.62 -0.05 15.02
C HIS A 144 -1.46 1.02 15.70
N SER A 145 -2.28 0.68 16.71
CA SER A 145 -3.10 1.64 17.48
C SER A 145 -2.33 2.78 18.15
N HIS A 146 -1.02 2.63 18.34
CA HIS A 146 -0.16 3.63 18.98
C HIS A 146 0.42 4.66 17.99
N MET A 147 0.17 4.52 16.69
CA MET A 147 0.67 5.48 15.70
C MET A 147 0.02 6.86 15.87
N PRO A 148 0.82 7.95 15.79
CA PRO A 148 0.30 9.29 15.97
C PRO A 148 -0.58 9.71 14.79
N ARG A 149 -1.33 10.80 15.00
CA ARG A 149 -1.97 11.52 13.89
C ARG A 149 -0.91 12.10 12.96
N ILE A 150 -1.11 11.92 11.66
CA ILE A 150 -0.27 12.48 10.61
C ILE A 150 -1.11 13.04 9.47
N THR A 151 -0.51 13.95 8.71
CA THR A 151 -1.02 14.39 7.42
C THR A 151 -0.05 13.99 6.34
N VAL A 152 -0.53 13.32 5.30
CA VAL A 152 0.29 12.89 4.16
C VAL A 152 -0.11 13.71 2.95
N LEU A 153 0.77 14.61 2.49
CA LEU A 153 0.60 15.42 1.29
C LEU A 153 1.28 14.71 0.11
N VAL A 154 0.54 14.52 -0.99
CA VAL A 154 0.99 13.80 -2.17
C VAL A 154 0.67 14.55 -3.45
N GLU A 155 1.51 14.38 -4.46
CA GLU A 155 1.27 14.85 -5.82
C GLU A 155 1.96 13.90 -6.80
N LEU A 156 1.19 13.37 -7.76
CA LEU A 156 1.76 12.65 -8.88
C LEU A 156 2.31 13.65 -9.90
N LEU A 157 3.63 13.67 -10.07
CA LEU A 157 4.29 14.53 -11.06
C LEU A 157 4.09 13.98 -12.49
N ASP A 158 4.03 12.65 -12.59
CA ASP A 158 3.64 11.88 -13.76
C ASP A 158 3.04 10.53 -13.32
N TYR A 159 2.87 9.57 -14.24
CA TYR A 159 2.25 8.27 -13.93
C TYR A 159 3.13 7.34 -13.07
N GLU A 160 4.43 7.61 -12.94
CA GLU A 160 5.40 6.75 -12.24
C GLU A 160 6.22 7.50 -11.18
N THR A 161 6.01 8.80 -11.03
CA THR A 161 6.74 9.67 -10.11
C THR A 161 5.79 10.35 -9.12
N LEU A 162 6.01 10.08 -7.83
CA LEU A 162 5.27 10.64 -6.70
C LEU A 162 6.16 11.60 -5.92
N ARG A 163 5.67 12.83 -5.69
CA ARG A 163 6.19 13.73 -4.66
C ARG A 163 5.35 13.61 -3.40
N ILE A 164 5.99 13.46 -2.24
CA ILE A 164 5.30 13.21 -0.97
C ILE A 164 6.00 13.91 0.19
N GLU A 165 5.22 14.39 1.15
CA GLU A 165 5.70 14.86 2.45
C GLU A 165 4.69 14.46 3.53
N ALA A 166 5.19 14.07 4.70
CA ALA A 166 4.34 13.76 5.85
C ALA A 166 4.60 14.76 6.97
N PHE A 167 3.54 15.10 7.69
CA PHE A 167 3.57 16.07 8.78
C PHE A 167 2.97 15.46 10.04
N SER A 168 3.48 15.87 11.20
CA SER A 168 2.87 15.51 12.48
C SER A 168 1.56 16.24 12.71
N GLY A 169 0.52 15.51 13.11
CA GLY A 169 -0.83 16.01 13.36
C GLY A 169 -1.69 16.11 12.10
N TRP A 170 -2.97 16.43 12.30
CA TRP A 170 -3.92 16.70 11.22
C TRP A 170 -3.90 18.19 10.87
N ILE A 171 -3.27 18.50 9.75
CA ILE A 171 -3.04 19.84 9.23
C ILE A 171 -3.98 20.05 8.04
N ASN A 172 -4.63 21.21 8.00
CA ASN A 172 -5.41 21.62 6.83
C ASN A 172 -4.52 22.35 5.83
N GLU A 173 -4.73 22.08 4.55
CA GLU A 173 -4.05 22.76 3.44
C GLU A 173 -2.51 22.81 3.60
N PRO A 174 -1.84 21.65 3.86
CA PRO A 174 -0.39 21.63 3.90
C PRO A 174 0.21 21.97 2.53
N SER A 175 1.43 22.50 2.54
CA SER A 175 2.20 22.79 1.34
C SER A 175 3.55 22.10 1.40
N PHE A 176 4.03 21.61 0.26
CA PHE A 176 5.36 21.01 0.18
C PHE A 176 6.44 21.99 0.61
N SER A 177 7.42 21.47 1.35
CA SER A 177 8.65 22.14 1.74
C SER A 177 9.84 21.52 1.01
N GLU A 178 11.06 21.88 1.43
CA GLU A 178 12.29 21.25 0.95
C GLU A 178 12.48 19.82 1.49
N ASN A 179 11.67 19.39 2.46
CA ASN A 179 11.68 18.03 3.01
C ASN A 179 10.81 17.04 2.21
N ALA A 180 10.24 17.45 1.08
CA ALA A 180 9.48 16.56 0.23
C ALA A 180 10.40 15.48 -0.40
N HIS A 181 9.93 14.25 -0.41
CA HIS A 181 10.60 13.10 -0.97
C HIS A 181 10.03 12.73 -2.34
N ILE A 182 10.85 12.06 -3.15
CA ILE A 182 10.44 11.49 -4.43
C ILE A 182 10.43 9.97 -4.35
N TYR A 183 9.32 9.39 -4.76
CA TYR A 183 9.11 7.96 -4.89
C TYR A 183 8.76 7.61 -6.33
N THR A 184 9.11 6.38 -6.73
CA THR A 184 8.90 5.84 -8.07
C THR A 184 8.31 4.43 -7.99
N ARG A 185 7.65 3.99 -9.06
CA ARG A 185 7.20 2.61 -9.22
C ARG A 185 7.75 1.98 -10.49
#